data_AF-A0A7S0S0F5-F1
#
_entry.id   AF-A0A7S0S0F5-F1
#
_cell.length_a   1.000
_cell.length_b   1.000
_cell.length_c   1.000
_cell.angle_alpha   90.00
_cell.angle_beta   90.00
_cell.angle_gamma   90.00
#
_symmetry.space_group_name_H-M   'P 1'
#
loop_
_entity.id
_entity.type
_entity.pdbx_description
1 polymer ?
#
loop_
_entity_poly.entity_id
_entity_poly.type
_entity_poly.pdbx_seq_one_letter_code
_entity_poly.pdbx_strand_id
1 'polypeptide(L)'
;MTEVISRTASVLLAPSSPSMLLLKNQINGWAKDHAKRATLVDLSDDDRKELEECFMAIVEPGRDYLDFKAFKRAADTVMGADKYNVASLKEAVLRMDLTGNGKVSWSEFRAYMSENWGVGAFSKNAETILNAGDELDDEIVFHTREGARMSLTDLLKHYRRRVVMEKFLKGEPAVFGTPKDAQDDAPLSPARSGASRSGPNSRPSRLGLKARQGGAPR
;
A
#
# COMPACT_ATOMS: atom_id res chain seq x y z
N MET A 1 -50.15 47.17 -18.64
CA MET A 1 -50.57 46.01 -17.83
C MET A 1 -49.58 44.90 -18.12
N THR A 2 -48.66 44.63 -17.18
CA THR A 2 -47.57 43.64 -17.33
C THR A 2 -47.54 42.81 -16.06
N GLU A 3 -48.01 41.56 -16.16
CA GLU A 3 -48.00 40.60 -15.06
C GLU A 3 -46.61 39.97 -14.90
N VAL A 4 -46.13 39.98 -13.66
CA VAL A 4 -44.88 39.39 -13.21
C VAL A 4 -45.21 38.03 -12.60
N ILE A 5 -44.82 36.94 -13.28
CA ILE A 5 -45.00 35.57 -12.77
C ILE A 5 -43.77 35.19 -11.94
N SER A 6 -43.94 35.23 -10.61
CA SER A 6 -42.97 34.78 -9.63
C SER A 6 -43.00 33.26 -9.53
N ARG A 7 -41.90 32.57 -9.91
CA ARG A 7 -41.74 31.12 -9.74
C ARG A 7 -40.87 30.84 -8.51
N THR A 8 -41.52 30.46 -7.42
CA THR A 8 -40.89 29.90 -6.23
C THR A 8 -40.46 28.46 -6.49
N ALA A 9 -39.15 28.21 -6.56
CA ALA A 9 -38.58 26.87 -6.64
C ALA A 9 -38.43 26.29 -5.23
N SER A 10 -39.32 25.37 -4.85
CA SER A 10 -39.17 24.56 -3.65
C SER A 10 -38.10 23.49 -3.90
N VAL A 11 -36.93 23.67 -3.28
CA VAL A 11 -35.86 22.67 -3.24
C VAL A 11 -36.28 21.56 -2.27
N LEU A 12 -36.76 20.44 -2.82
CA LEU A 12 -37.04 19.22 -2.07
C LEU A 12 -35.72 18.55 -1.66
N LEU A 13 -35.32 18.74 -0.41
CA LEU A 13 -34.26 17.97 0.25
C LEU A 13 -34.70 16.50 0.36
N ALA A 14 -34.08 15.63 -0.44
CA ALA A 14 -34.31 14.20 -0.36
C ALA A 14 -33.78 13.63 0.99
N PRO A 15 -34.52 12.72 1.64
CA PRO A 15 -34.08 12.09 2.89
C PRO A 15 -32.85 11.20 2.62
N SER A 16 -31.77 11.45 3.36
CA SER A 16 -30.56 10.63 3.32
C SER A 16 -30.89 9.19 3.73
N SER A 17 -30.67 8.25 2.81
CA SER A 17 -31.00 6.84 2.99
C SER A 17 -30.26 6.23 4.20
N PRO A 18 -30.96 5.60 5.17
CA PRO A 18 -30.38 5.04 6.39
C PRO A 18 -29.26 4.00 6.17
N SER A 19 -29.24 3.33 5.01
CA SER A 19 -28.24 2.29 4.69
C SER A 19 -26.81 2.82 4.57
N MET A 20 -26.60 4.10 4.27
CA MET A 20 -25.25 4.66 4.09
C MET A 20 -24.50 4.85 5.41
N LEU A 21 -25.21 5.02 6.54
CA LEU A 21 -24.59 5.20 7.85
C LEU A 21 -24.08 3.87 8.42
N LEU A 22 -24.73 2.75 8.09
CA LEU A 22 -24.30 1.43 8.54
C LEU A 22 -22.98 1.00 7.86
N LEU A 23 -22.84 1.25 6.55
CA LEU A 23 -21.59 0.96 5.81
C LEU A 23 -20.40 1.76 6.37
N LYS A 24 -20.58 3.05 6.67
CA LYS A 24 -19.48 3.89 7.19
C LYS A 24 -18.96 3.40 8.55
N ASN A 25 -19.84 2.91 9.42
CA ASN A 25 -19.43 2.39 10.72
C ASN A 25 -18.73 1.02 10.62
N GLN A 26 -19.11 0.19 9.66
CA GLN A 26 -18.45 -1.11 9.41
C GLN A 26 -17.03 -0.92 8.86
N ILE A 27 -16.84 0.04 7.94
CA ILE A 27 -15.53 0.37 7.35
C ILE A 27 -14.56 0.93 8.41
N ASN A 28 -15.06 1.78 9.32
CA ASN A 28 -14.22 2.37 10.38
C ASN A 28 -13.73 1.35 11.41
N GLY A 29 -14.52 0.34 11.74
CA GLY A 29 -14.11 -0.76 12.63
C GLY A 29 -13.01 -1.61 12.00
N TRP A 30 -13.20 -1.98 10.73
CA TRP A 30 -12.22 -2.74 9.95
C TRP A 30 -10.89 -2.00 9.83
N ALA A 31 -10.89 -0.70 9.51
CA ALA A 31 -9.67 0.10 9.36
C ALA A 31 -8.84 0.18 10.66
N LYS A 32 -9.48 0.33 11.84
CA LYS A 32 -8.79 0.38 13.14
C LYS A 32 -8.16 -0.96 13.51
N ASP A 33 -8.83 -2.06 13.22
CA ASP A 33 -8.31 -3.40 13.50
C ASP A 33 -7.26 -3.82 12.46
N HIS A 34 -7.31 -3.31 11.23
CA HIS A 34 -6.27 -3.49 10.20
C HIS A 34 -5.00 -2.71 10.50
N ALA A 35 -5.10 -1.45 10.92
CA ALA A 35 -3.94 -0.63 11.25
C ALA A 35 -3.07 -1.27 12.35
N LYS A 36 -3.69 -2.02 13.29
CA LYS A 36 -2.99 -2.78 14.34
C LYS A 36 -2.38 -4.09 13.86
N ARG A 37 -2.88 -4.70 12.77
CA ARG A 37 -2.31 -5.93 12.19
C ARG A 37 -1.20 -5.65 11.20
N ALA A 38 -1.28 -4.52 10.48
CA ALA A 38 -0.25 -4.06 9.55
C ALA A 38 1.11 -3.81 10.22
N THR A 39 1.16 -3.63 11.54
CA THR A 39 2.42 -3.54 12.29
C THR A 39 3.11 -4.89 12.49
N LEU A 40 2.52 -6.02 12.07
CA LEU A 40 3.02 -7.37 12.38
C LEU A 40 3.44 -8.20 11.16
N VAL A 41 3.27 -7.72 9.92
CA VAL A 41 3.78 -8.42 8.73
C VAL A 41 5.19 -7.91 8.45
N ASP A 42 6.19 -8.66 8.91
CA ASP A 42 7.59 -8.42 8.61
C ASP A 42 7.87 -8.75 7.14
N LEU A 43 7.69 -7.75 6.27
CA LEU A 43 8.23 -7.79 4.91
C LEU A 43 9.76 -7.80 4.98
N SER A 44 10.40 -8.50 4.04
CA SER A 44 11.85 -8.40 3.90
C SER A 44 12.27 -6.95 3.61
N ASP A 45 13.48 -6.56 4.01
CA ASP A 45 13.99 -5.22 3.72
C ASP A 45 14.02 -4.93 2.20
N ASP A 46 14.26 -5.98 1.38
CA ASP A 46 14.23 -5.91 -0.07
C ASP A 46 12.81 -5.66 -0.61
N ASP A 47 11.79 -6.37 -0.11
CA ASP A 47 10.39 -6.15 -0.48
C ASP A 47 9.92 -4.75 -0.07
N ARG A 48 10.30 -4.31 1.14
CA ARG A 48 9.97 -2.96 1.63
C ARG A 48 10.57 -1.90 0.71
N LYS A 49 11.83 -2.07 0.31
CA LYS A 49 12.51 -1.15 -0.61
C LYS A 49 11.86 -1.16 -2.00
N GLU A 50 11.51 -2.32 -2.53
CA GLU A 50 10.81 -2.42 -3.82
C GLU A 50 9.45 -1.72 -3.78
N LEU A 51 8.68 -1.90 -2.71
CA LEU A 51 7.40 -1.21 -2.50
C LEU A 51 7.58 0.31 -2.43
N GLU A 52 8.62 0.77 -1.75
CA GLU A 52 8.92 2.20 -1.61
C GLU A 52 9.26 2.81 -2.96
N GLU A 53 10.11 2.13 -3.74
CA GLU A 53 10.42 2.54 -5.11
C GLU A 53 9.17 2.56 -6.01
N CYS A 54 8.25 1.60 -5.85
CA CYS A 54 6.98 1.61 -6.59
C CYS A 54 6.12 2.82 -6.23
N PHE A 55 5.99 3.13 -4.94
CA PHE A 55 5.23 4.29 -4.49
C PHE A 55 5.84 5.59 -5.02
N MET A 56 7.15 5.75 -4.88
CA MET A 56 7.89 6.93 -5.36
C MET A 56 7.88 7.06 -6.89
N ALA A 57 7.76 5.97 -7.64
CA ALA A 57 7.60 6.03 -9.08
C ALA A 57 6.25 6.64 -9.50
N ILE A 58 5.20 6.41 -8.71
CA ILE A 58 3.83 6.81 -9.02
C ILE A 58 3.53 8.20 -8.51
N VAL A 59 4.00 8.51 -7.30
CA VAL A 59 3.83 9.81 -6.66
C VAL A 59 4.66 10.86 -7.41
N GLU A 60 4.05 12.01 -7.66
CA GLU A 60 4.74 13.12 -8.31
C GLU A 60 5.82 13.70 -7.38
N PRO A 61 6.98 14.11 -7.92
CA PRO A 61 8.02 14.73 -7.10
C PRO A 61 7.46 15.96 -6.37
N GLY A 62 7.71 16.04 -5.06
CA GLY A 62 7.18 17.08 -4.19
C GLY A 62 5.82 16.77 -3.56
N ARG A 63 5.29 15.57 -3.77
CA ARG A 63 4.14 15.04 -3.02
C ARG A 63 4.55 13.83 -2.20
N ASP A 64 3.84 13.62 -1.09
CA ASP A 64 4.02 12.53 -0.13
C ASP A 64 2.79 11.60 -0.05
N TYR A 65 1.80 11.85 -0.90
CA TYR A 65 0.57 11.07 -0.99
C TYR A 65 0.23 10.71 -2.44
N LEU A 66 -0.55 9.66 -2.57
CA LEU A 66 -0.99 9.12 -3.82
C LEU A 66 -2.49 9.42 -4.00
N ASP A 67 -2.82 10.14 -5.07
CA ASP A 67 -4.20 10.49 -5.42
C ASP A 67 -4.73 9.60 -6.56
N PHE A 68 -6.05 9.60 -6.76
CA PHE A 68 -6.67 8.86 -7.85
C PHE A 68 -6.09 9.22 -9.23
N LYS A 69 -5.64 10.47 -9.42
CA LYS A 69 -5.04 10.92 -10.69
C LYS A 69 -3.70 10.24 -10.95
N ALA A 70 -2.84 10.12 -9.95
CA ALA A 70 -1.58 9.41 -10.01
C ALA A 70 -1.79 7.92 -10.29
N PHE A 71 -2.77 7.28 -9.62
CA PHE A 71 -3.14 5.89 -9.91
C PHE A 71 -3.64 5.70 -11.33
N LYS A 72 -4.52 6.60 -11.80
CA LYS A 72 -5.04 6.58 -13.17
C LYS A 72 -3.92 6.69 -14.20
N ARG A 73 -2.97 7.60 -13.98
CA ARG A 73 -1.78 7.74 -14.85
C ARG A 73 -0.98 6.44 -14.90
N ALA A 74 -0.76 5.79 -13.76
CA ALA A 74 -0.05 4.52 -13.72
C ALA A 74 -0.79 3.42 -14.51
N ALA A 75 -2.11 3.32 -14.33
CA ALA A 75 -2.97 2.40 -15.07
C ALA A 75 -2.96 2.68 -16.59
N ASP A 76 -3.14 3.94 -16.99
CA ASP A 76 -3.07 4.37 -18.39
C ASP A 76 -1.72 4.04 -19.02
N THR A 77 -0.64 4.14 -18.24
CA THR A 77 0.73 3.87 -18.70
C THR A 77 0.99 2.36 -18.86
N VAL A 78 0.47 1.51 -17.99
CA VAL A 78 0.72 0.05 -18.09
C VAL A 78 -0.27 -0.63 -19.04
N MET A 79 -1.56 -0.36 -18.85
CA MET A 79 -2.64 -1.08 -19.53
C MET A 79 -3.09 -0.35 -20.80
N GLY A 80 -2.83 0.96 -20.91
CA GLY A 80 -3.39 1.82 -21.93
C GLY A 80 -4.67 2.51 -21.46
N ALA A 81 -4.92 3.70 -22.00
CA ALA A 81 -6.17 4.42 -21.76
C ALA A 81 -7.37 3.53 -22.17
N ASP A 82 -8.44 3.57 -21.36
CA ASP A 82 -9.71 2.88 -21.59
C ASP A 82 -9.65 1.34 -21.63
N LYS A 83 -8.52 0.73 -21.27
CA LYS A 83 -8.36 -0.73 -21.21
C LYS A 83 -8.77 -1.37 -19.89
N TYR A 84 -9.11 -0.56 -18.88
CA TYR A 84 -9.42 -1.02 -17.52
C TYR A 84 -10.69 -0.37 -16.98
N ASN A 85 -11.32 -1.02 -16.00
CA ASN A 85 -12.49 -0.48 -15.34
C ASN A 85 -12.09 0.61 -14.33
N VAL A 86 -12.51 1.85 -14.60
CA VAL A 86 -12.26 3.01 -13.74
C VAL A 86 -12.91 2.83 -12.35
N ALA A 87 -14.04 2.12 -12.24
CA ALA A 87 -14.70 1.85 -10.96
C ALA A 87 -13.83 0.96 -10.08
N SER A 88 -13.26 -0.12 -10.62
CA SER A 88 -12.34 -1.00 -9.90
C SER A 88 -11.08 -0.26 -9.42
N LEU A 89 -10.59 0.69 -10.22
CA LEU A 89 -9.45 1.53 -9.80
C LEU A 89 -9.82 2.49 -8.67
N LYS A 90 -11.01 3.08 -8.70
CA LYS A 90 -11.50 3.90 -7.57
C LYS A 90 -11.67 3.06 -6.32
N GLU A 91 -12.21 1.85 -6.46
CA GLU A 91 -12.34 0.90 -5.36
C GLU A 91 -10.98 0.56 -4.76
N ALA A 92 -9.94 0.36 -5.59
CA ALA A 92 -8.58 0.17 -5.13
C ALA A 92 -8.10 1.33 -4.24
N VAL A 93 -8.25 2.56 -4.71
CA VAL A 93 -7.87 3.74 -3.93
C VAL A 93 -8.66 3.82 -2.63
N LEU A 94 -9.96 3.53 -2.66
CA LEU A 94 -10.82 3.54 -1.47
C LEU A 94 -10.44 2.46 -0.46
N ARG A 95 -10.01 1.26 -0.89
CA ARG A 95 -9.55 0.21 0.02
C ARG A 95 -8.18 0.54 0.64
N MET A 96 -7.33 1.28 -0.07
CA MET A 96 -6.05 1.75 0.45
C MET A 96 -6.19 2.97 1.37
N ASP A 97 -7.14 3.86 1.10
CA ASP A 97 -7.38 5.09 1.86
C ASP A 97 -8.08 4.81 3.20
N LEU A 98 -7.30 4.36 4.18
CA LEU A 98 -7.80 4.02 5.52
C LEU A 98 -8.33 5.25 6.27
N THR A 99 -7.83 6.45 5.95
CA THR A 99 -8.27 7.71 6.56
C THR A 99 -9.52 8.30 5.90
N GLY A 100 -9.86 7.89 4.68
CA GLY A 100 -11.02 8.36 3.93
C GLY A 100 -10.90 9.80 3.43
N ASN A 101 -9.69 10.30 3.26
CA ASN A 101 -9.41 11.69 2.86
C ASN A 101 -9.21 11.86 1.33
N GLY A 102 -9.28 10.77 0.57
CA GLY A 102 -9.04 10.70 -0.88
C GLY A 102 -7.56 10.73 -1.27
N LYS A 103 -6.64 10.57 -0.31
CA LYS A 103 -5.18 10.64 -0.46
C LYS A 103 -4.53 9.48 0.31
N VAL A 104 -3.89 8.57 -0.41
CA VAL A 104 -3.21 7.43 0.19
C VAL A 104 -1.79 7.81 0.57
N SER A 105 -1.50 7.89 1.87
CA SER A 105 -0.14 8.08 2.40
C SER A 105 0.74 6.83 2.22
N TRP A 106 2.06 6.99 2.35
CA TRP A 106 2.99 5.85 2.30
C TRP A 106 2.66 4.76 3.32
N SER A 107 2.28 5.14 4.54
CA SER A 107 1.92 4.17 5.60
C SER A 107 0.67 3.36 5.25
N GLU A 108 -0.36 4.00 4.69
CA GLU A 108 -1.58 3.34 4.23
C GLU A 108 -1.31 2.40 3.04
N PHE A 109 -0.55 2.89 2.06
CA PHE A 109 -0.12 2.08 0.91
C PHE A 109 0.68 0.86 1.38
N ARG A 110 1.67 1.05 2.24
CA ARG A 110 2.48 -0.04 2.79
C ARG A 110 1.63 -1.05 3.57
N ALA A 111 0.71 -0.58 4.41
CA ALA A 111 -0.17 -1.44 5.18
C ALA A 111 -1.00 -2.34 4.25
N TYR A 112 -1.67 -1.74 3.27
CA TYR A 112 -2.44 -2.47 2.26
C TYR A 112 -1.57 -3.45 1.48
N MET A 113 -0.40 -3.01 1.00
CA MET A 113 0.47 -3.85 0.19
C MET A 113 1.04 -5.00 1.03
N SER A 114 1.48 -4.80 2.27
CA SER A 114 2.03 -5.87 3.10
C SER A 114 1.07 -7.05 3.29
N GLU A 115 -0.23 -6.76 3.33
CA GLU A 115 -1.27 -7.78 3.42
C GLU A 115 -1.48 -8.53 2.11
N ASN A 116 -1.42 -7.83 0.98
CA ASN A 116 -1.69 -8.38 -0.35
C ASN A 116 -0.43 -8.86 -1.09
N TRP A 117 0.77 -8.51 -0.62
CA TRP A 117 2.06 -8.80 -1.26
C TRP A 117 2.54 -10.23 -0.96
N GLY A 118 2.23 -10.75 0.24
CA GLY A 118 2.83 -11.98 0.76
C GLY A 118 2.14 -13.30 0.39
N VAL A 119 0.86 -13.30 -0.02
CA VAL A 119 0.09 -14.56 -0.14
C VAL A 119 0.03 -15.11 -1.57
N GLY A 120 0.64 -14.46 -2.56
CA GLY A 120 0.59 -14.98 -3.94
C GLY A 120 1.46 -14.30 -5.00
N ALA A 121 2.21 -13.24 -4.69
CA ALA A 121 2.87 -12.43 -5.72
C ALA A 121 4.12 -13.08 -6.37
N PHE A 122 4.55 -14.26 -5.91
CA PHE A 122 5.70 -14.97 -6.49
C PHE A 122 5.41 -16.38 -7.01
N SER A 123 4.41 -17.11 -6.46
CA SER A 123 4.02 -18.41 -7.02
C SER A 123 2.76 -18.94 -6.34
N LYS A 124 1.58 -18.41 -6.66
CA LYS A 124 0.45 -19.33 -6.78
C LYS A 124 0.75 -20.13 -8.04
N ASN A 125 1.37 -21.30 -7.87
CA ASN A 125 1.56 -22.27 -8.95
C ASN A 125 0.27 -22.32 -9.77
N ALA A 126 0.35 -22.51 -11.09
CA ALA A 126 -0.84 -22.59 -11.94
C ALA A 126 -1.93 -23.56 -11.38
N GLU A 127 -1.51 -24.54 -10.58
CA GLU A 127 -2.38 -25.44 -9.79
C GLU A 127 -3.27 -24.74 -8.74
N THR A 128 -2.80 -23.71 -8.03
CA THR A 128 -3.64 -22.95 -7.08
C THR A 128 -4.63 -22.06 -7.81
N ILE A 129 -4.29 -21.57 -9.01
CA ILE A 129 -5.21 -20.80 -9.86
C ILE A 129 -6.28 -21.72 -10.47
N LEU A 130 -5.95 -22.98 -10.76
CA LEU A 130 -6.90 -23.97 -11.27
C LEU A 130 -7.76 -24.60 -10.14
N ASN A 131 -7.27 -24.64 -8.90
CA ASN A 131 -7.99 -25.25 -7.76
C ASN A 131 -8.65 -24.25 -6.79
N ALA A 132 -8.34 -22.95 -6.86
CA ALA A 132 -9.06 -21.93 -6.09
C ALA A 132 -10.41 -21.64 -6.77
N GLY A 133 -11.38 -22.51 -6.54
CA GLY A 133 -12.78 -22.22 -6.83
C GLY A 133 -13.23 -21.01 -6.00
N ASP A 134 -13.69 -19.97 -6.70
CA ASP A 134 -14.51 -18.81 -6.28
C ASP A 134 -14.29 -18.07 -4.93
N GLU A 135 -13.41 -18.48 -4.02
CA GLU A 135 -13.32 -17.89 -2.65
C GLU A 135 -12.20 -16.84 -2.44
N LEU A 136 -11.62 -16.28 -3.50
CA LEU A 136 -10.65 -15.17 -3.39
C LEU A 136 -11.34 -13.82 -3.65
N ASP A 137 -12.36 -13.50 -2.84
CA ASP A 137 -13.17 -12.27 -2.99
C ASP A 137 -12.46 -10.97 -2.59
N ASP A 138 -11.32 -11.06 -1.90
CA ASP A 138 -10.66 -9.88 -1.33
C ASP A 138 -9.60 -9.24 -2.23
N GLU A 139 -9.12 -9.92 -3.27
CA GLU A 139 -8.10 -9.39 -4.17
C GLU A 139 -8.69 -8.44 -5.21
N ILE A 140 -8.11 -7.24 -5.34
CA ILE A 140 -8.52 -6.28 -6.35
C ILE A 140 -7.94 -6.69 -7.69
N VAL A 141 -8.78 -7.34 -8.49
CA VAL A 141 -8.45 -7.78 -9.85
C VAL A 141 -8.99 -6.79 -10.87
N PHE A 142 -8.10 -6.30 -11.73
CA PHE A 142 -8.45 -5.50 -12.89
C PHE A 142 -8.70 -6.42 -14.08
N HIS A 143 -9.90 -6.35 -14.65
CA HIS A 143 -10.20 -6.98 -15.93
C HIS A 143 -9.83 -6.05 -17.08
N THR A 144 -8.98 -6.52 -17.97
CA THR A 144 -8.73 -5.85 -19.24
C THR A 144 -9.86 -6.14 -20.22
N ARG A 145 -10.03 -5.28 -21.23
CA ARG A 145 -10.96 -5.53 -22.35
C ARG A 145 -10.67 -6.84 -23.10
N GLU A 146 -9.42 -7.30 -23.05
CA GLU A 146 -8.94 -8.53 -23.69
C GLU A 146 -9.19 -9.78 -22.82
N GLY A 147 -9.84 -9.62 -21.66
CA GLY A 147 -10.13 -10.72 -20.73
C GLY A 147 -8.97 -11.11 -19.82
N ALA A 148 -7.83 -10.42 -19.91
CA ALA A 148 -6.72 -10.63 -19.00
C ALA A 148 -7.05 -10.06 -17.62
N ARG A 149 -6.69 -10.80 -16.58
CA ARG A 149 -6.81 -10.40 -15.18
C ARG A 149 -5.44 -9.92 -14.71
N MET A 150 -5.36 -8.71 -14.16
CA MET A 150 -4.14 -8.16 -13.58
C MET A 150 -4.41 -7.75 -12.14
N SER A 151 -3.58 -8.20 -11.20
CA SER A 151 -3.68 -7.74 -9.82
C SER A 151 -3.17 -6.31 -9.68
N LEU A 152 -3.57 -5.61 -8.61
CA LEU A 152 -3.00 -4.31 -8.28
C LEU A 152 -1.47 -4.38 -8.10
N THR A 153 -0.97 -5.45 -7.50
CA THR A 153 0.48 -5.62 -7.28
C THR A 153 1.23 -5.74 -8.62
N ASP A 154 0.68 -6.51 -9.56
CA ASP A 154 1.26 -6.66 -10.90
C ASP A 154 1.26 -5.35 -11.67
N LEU A 155 0.18 -4.58 -11.59
CA LEU A 155 0.07 -3.27 -12.21
C LEU A 155 1.20 -2.34 -11.74
N LEU A 156 1.42 -2.29 -10.42
CA LEU A 156 2.46 -1.46 -9.80
C LEU A 156 3.87 -1.91 -10.20
N LYS A 157 4.12 -3.22 -10.21
CA LYS A 157 5.39 -3.81 -10.67
C LYS A 157 5.67 -3.47 -12.14
N HIS A 158 4.67 -3.59 -13.01
CA HIS A 158 4.80 -3.25 -14.43
C HIS A 158 5.06 -1.75 -14.63
N TYR A 159 4.38 -0.91 -13.85
CA TYR A 159 4.59 0.54 -13.91
C TYR A 159 6.02 0.90 -13.50
N ARG A 160 6.51 0.36 -12.37
CA ARG A 160 7.90 0.55 -11.93
C ARG A 160 8.89 0.14 -13.03
N ARG A 161 8.77 -1.07 -13.58
CA ARG A 161 9.64 -1.54 -14.68
C ARG A 161 9.64 -0.58 -15.86
N ARG A 162 8.47 -0.08 -16.25
CA ARG A 162 8.33 0.89 -17.34
C ARG A 162 9.01 2.22 -17.03
N VAL A 163 8.81 2.78 -15.85
CA VAL A 163 9.47 4.03 -15.42
C VAL A 163 11.00 3.86 -15.38
N VAL A 164 11.50 2.74 -14.86
CA VAL A 164 12.93 2.40 -14.86
C VAL A 164 13.48 2.36 -16.30
N MET A 165 12.78 1.67 -17.20
CA MET A 165 13.20 1.57 -18.61
C MET A 165 13.16 2.93 -19.32
N GLU A 166 12.13 3.75 -19.07
CA GLU A 166 12.03 5.09 -19.67
C GLU A 166 13.17 6.01 -19.21
N LYS A 167 13.56 5.95 -17.93
CA LYS A 167 14.74 6.67 -17.41
C LYS A 167 16.04 6.18 -18.06
N PHE A 168 16.20 4.86 -18.15
CA PHE A 168 17.38 4.24 -18.79
C PHE A 168 17.51 4.67 -20.26
N LEU A 169 16.42 4.66 -21.02
CA LEU A 169 16.39 5.09 -22.42
C LEU A 169 16.69 6.59 -22.59
N LYS A 170 16.35 7.42 -21.61
CA LYS A 170 16.69 8.86 -21.59
C LYS A 170 18.14 9.13 -21.18
N GLY A 171 18.90 8.10 -20.81
CA GLY A 171 20.25 8.26 -20.28
C GLY A 171 20.30 8.91 -18.90
N GLU A 172 19.17 9.02 -18.21
CA GLU A 172 19.14 9.48 -16.83
C GLU A 172 19.61 8.33 -15.93
N PRO A 173 20.54 8.56 -14.99
CA PRO A 173 20.88 7.54 -14.02
C PRO A 173 19.61 7.16 -13.25
N ALA A 174 19.39 5.86 -13.05
CA ALA A 174 18.24 5.34 -12.31
C ALA A 174 18.38 5.63 -10.81
N VAL A 175 18.39 6.92 -10.44
CA VAL A 175 18.33 7.36 -9.06
C VAL A 175 16.85 7.45 -8.71
N PHE A 176 16.34 6.41 -8.05
CA PHE A 176 15.14 6.57 -7.25
C PHE A 176 15.56 7.38 -6.04
N GLY A 177 15.05 8.61 -5.95
CA GLY A 177 15.47 9.55 -4.93
C GLY A 177 15.39 8.88 -3.57
N THR A 178 16.54 8.70 -2.92
CA THR A 178 16.57 8.47 -1.48
C THR A 178 15.82 9.65 -0.85
N PRO A 179 14.81 9.42 0.00
CA PRO A 179 14.09 10.49 0.69
C PRO A 179 15.11 11.46 1.27
N LYS A 180 14.95 12.75 0.96
CA LYS A 180 15.93 13.80 1.28
C LYS A 180 16.00 14.11 2.78
N ASP A 181 15.32 13.33 3.61
CA ASP A 181 15.07 13.59 5.03
C ASP A 181 15.95 12.78 5.99
N ALA A 182 16.97 12.06 5.50
CA ALA A 182 17.86 11.27 6.36
C ALA A 182 19.26 11.89 6.58
N GLN A 183 19.49 13.16 6.19
CA GLN A 183 20.82 13.76 6.21
C GLN A 183 20.94 15.08 6.98
N ASP A 184 20.10 15.29 8.00
CA ASP A 184 20.26 16.40 8.97
C ASP A 184 20.26 15.96 10.45
N ASP A 185 20.38 14.66 10.74
CA ASP A 185 20.84 14.19 12.06
C ASP A 185 22.35 13.92 11.99
N ALA A 186 23.10 15.01 11.85
CA ALA A 186 24.50 14.99 12.27
C ALA A 186 24.53 14.57 13.75
N PRO A 187 25.31 13.54 14.14
CA PRO A 187 25.46 13.22 15.55
C PRO A 187 26.03 14.46 16.23
N LEU A 188 25.22 15.08 17.10
CA LEU A 188 25.70 16.08 18.04
C LEU A 188 26.91 15.46 18.73
N SER A 189 28.06 16.10 18.50
CA SER A 189 29.34 15.70 19.05
C SER A 189 29.17 15.39 20.54
N PRO A 190 29.67 14.26 21.05
CA PRO A 190 29.56 13.96 22.46
C PRO A 190 30.37 15.00 23.21
N ALA A 191 29.66 15.87 23.94
CA ALA A 191 30.24 16.75 24.92
C ALA A 191 31.03 15.89 25.91
N ARG A 192 32.34 16.00 25.77
CA ARG A 192 33.40 15.37 26.55
C ARG A 192 33.23 15.74 28.02
N SER A 193 32.42 14.97 28.74
CA SER A 193 32.28 15.06 30.18
C SER A 193 33.04 13.89 30.79
N GLY A 194 34.30 14.13 31.11
CA GLY A 194 35.07 13.22 31.93
C GLY A 194 34.47 13.15 33.34
N ALA A 195 34.18 11.95 33.82
CA ALA A 195 34.28 11.61 35.22
C ALA A 195 34.26 10.08 35.37
N SER A 196 35.42 9.58 35.76
CA SER A 196 35.71 8.26 36.30
C SER A 196 34.61 7.68 37.20
N ARG A 197 34.32 6.39 37.05
CA ARG A 197 34.38 5.44 38.17
C ARG A 197 34.34 3.98 37.71
N SER A 198 35.41 3.31 38.09
CA SER A 198 35.65 1.87 38.14
C SER A 198 34.54 1.09 38.85
N GLY A 199 34.17 -0.06 38.29
CA GLY A 199 33.48 -1.12 39.00
C GLY A 199 33.44 -2.42 38.20
N PRO A 200 34.25 -3.45 38.56
CA PRO A 200 34.14 -4.77 37.96
C PRO A 200 33.14 -5.60 38.76
N ASN A 201 32.16 -6.22 38.11
CA ASN A 201 31.53 -7.40 38.71
C ASN A 201 30.95 -8.34 37.66
N SER A 202 31.78 -9.33 37.30
CA SER A 202 31.48 -10.75 37.28
C SER A 202 30.00 -11.17 37.40
N ARG A 203 29.48 -11.85 36.36
CA ARG A 203 29.03 -13.25 36.45
C ARG A 203 28.56 -13.82 35.10
N PRO A 204 29.06 -15.00 34.69
CA PRO A 204 28.47 -15.81 33.64
C PRO A 204 27.47 -16.83 34.24
N SER A 205 26.27 -16.92 33.68
CA SER A 205 25.31 -18.01 33.90
C SER A 205 25.03 -18.63 32.54
N ARG A 206 25.75 -19.69 32.15
CA ARG A 206 25.51 -21.12 32.45
C ARG A 206 24.31 -21.69 31.67
N LEU A 207 24.66 -22.31 30.54
CA LEU A 207 24.25 -23.64 30.07
C LEU A 207 22.83 -24.15 30.41
N GLY A 208 22.02 -24.32 29.37
CA GLY A 208 20.83 -25.15 29.35
C GLY A 208 20.66 -25.85 28.01
N LEU A 209 21.53 -26.80 27.68
CA LEU A 209 21.28 -27.79 26.63
C LEU A 209 20.14 -28.70 27.09
N LYS A 210 19.01 -28.69 26.38
CA LYS A 210 17.97 -29.71 26.53
C LYS A 210 17.73 -30.38 25.19
N ALA A 211 18.42 -31.50 25.01
CA ALA A 211 18.13 -32.49 23.98
C ALA A 211 16.70 -33.01 24.18
N ARG A 212 15.93 -33.13 23.10
CA ARG A 212 14.70 -33.92 23.11
C ARG A 212 14.67 -34.83 21.89
N GLN A 213 14.76 -36.12 22.21
CA GLN A 213 14.65 -37.27 21.32
C GLN A 213 13.25 -37.39 20.72
N GLY A 214 13.19 -37.87 19.47
CA GLY A 214 12.48 -39.10 19.13
C GLY A 214 10.99 -39.00 18.81
N GLY A 215 10.63 -39.46 17.61
CA GLY A 215 9.26 -39.85 17.27
C GLY A 215 9.01 -39.91 15.77
N ALA A 216 9.41 -41.01 15.13
CA ALA A 216 8.95 -41.37 13.78
C ALA A 216 7.67 -42.22 13.88
N PRO A 217 6.62 -41.95 13.10
CA PRO A 217 5.58 -42.93 12.81
C PRO A 217 5.80 -43.61 11.45
N ARG A 218 5.37 -44.87 11.41
CA ARG A 218 5.40 -45.80 10.27
C ARG A 218 4.40 -45.43 9.18
#